data_AF-I1J1Z6-F1
#
_entry.id   AF-I1J1Z6-F1
#
_cell.length_a   1.000
_cell.length_b   1.000
_cell.length_c   1.000
_cell.angle_alpha   90.00
_cell.angle_beta   90.00
_cell.angle_gamma   90.00
#
_symmetry.space_group_name_H-M   'P 1'
#
loop_
_entity.id
_entity.type
_entity.pdbx_description
1 polymer ?
#
loop_
_entity_poly.entity_id
_entity_poly.type
_entity_poly.pdbx_seq_one_letter_code
_entity_poly.pdbx_strand_id
1 'polypeptide(L)'
;MPLLLRVNQLRNIIWSSCPVMLQMQHAGLPSGKLLGPRSYEKRHFTTRVQTLETAVMDTTTTGLGSCNSGIQQLKLQRTSEHGQCATILVFDIETTGFLDKSNNNRIVELALRDLSGGKNSTFETLINPEMDIPTFVEKVHKISTKMVRRHDIPRFGDVLPLLLAFVQSRQTPGKPVIWVAHRAKAFDAPFLAREFDRCSVQMPTDWLFVDSVCLARKLPNMPKSSDGKKHLVNLEALRKHYGIRMEGSAHRAMQDVTTLCQVFQKITFDLNLSYEGLMNDATKSSAFSKVS
;
A
#
# COMPACT_ATOMS: atom_id res chain seq x y z
N MET A 1 -25.47 23.70 26.72
CA MET A 1 -26.04 24.69 25.79
C MET A 1 -25.35 24.51 24.44
N PRO A 2 -26.09 24.42 23.33
CA PRO A 2 -25.83 23.44 22.26
C PRO A 2 -25.40 24.06 20.92
N LEU A 3 -25.02 23.18 19.98
CA LEU A 3 -24.93 23.32 18.52
C LEU A 3 -23.92 24.34 17.93
N LEU A 4 -23.05 23.87 17.02
CA LEU A 4 -23.38 23.83 15.59
C LEU A 4 -22.34 22.99 14.79
N LEU A 5 -22.75 21.80 14.35
CA LEU A 5 -22.22 21.21 13.13
C LEU A 5 -22.68 22.09 11.96
N ARG A 6 -21.75 22.58 11.15
CA ARG A 6 -22.02 22.93 9.75
C ARG A 6 -21.03 22.20 8.86
N VAL A 7 -21.54 21.10 8.31
CA VAL A 7 -21.11 20.55 7.04
C VAL A 7 -21.41 21.62 5.99
N ASN A 8 -20.41 22.06 5.25
CA ASN A 8 -20.66 22.66 3.95
C ASN A 8 -19.68 22.10 2.92
N GLN A 9 -20.29 21.49 1.92
CA GLN A 9 -19.71 21.18 0.63
C GLN A 9 -19.00 22.41 0.05
N LEU A 10 -17.84 22.21 -0.57
CA LEU A 10 -17.57 22.55 -1.97
C LEU A 10 -16.06 22.55 -2.25
N ARG A 11 -15.72 21.79 -3.31
CA ARG A 11 -14.68 22.05 -4.32
C ARG A 11 -13.21 21.75 -3.96
N ASN A 12 -12.75 20.71 -4.65
CA ASN A 12 -11.44 20.57 -5.32
C ASN A 12 -10.18 20.44 -4.46
N ILE A 13 -9.57 19.25 -4.55
CA ILE A 13 -8.13 18.96 -4.36
C ILE A 13 -7.53 19.65 -3.11
N ILE A 14 -7.84 19.13 -1.92
CA ILE A 14 -7.24 19.64 -0.70
C ILE A 14 -5.93 18.89 -0.44
N TRP A 15 -4.82 19.56 -0.76
CA TRP A 15 -3.52 19.30 -0.12
C TRP A 15 -3.65 19.74 1.35
N SER A 16 -4.05 18.83 2.24
CA SER A 16 -4.20 19.19 3.65
C SER A 16 -2.86 19.10 4.37
N SER A 17 -2.23 20.25 4.61
CA SER A 17 -1.18 20.41 5.61
C SER A 17 -1.79 20.35 7.02
N CYS A 18 -2.00 19.14 7.56
CA CYS A 18 -2.47 19.00 8.94
C CYS A 18 -1.27 19.05 9.92
N PRO A 19 -1.29 19.91 10.95
CA PRO A 19 -0.32 19.82 12.04
C PRO A 19 -0.61 18.56 12.87
N VAL A 20 0.35 17.64 12.91
CA VAL A 20 0.23 16.40 13.69
C VAL A 20 0.57 16.70 15.15
N MET A 21 -0.44 16.91 16.00
CA MET A 21 -0.32 16.63 17.43
C MET A 21 -0.75 15.18 17.65
N LEU A 22 0.19 14.24 17.55
CA LEU A 22 -0.06 12.86 17.97
C LEU A 22 0.29 12.75 19.45
N GLN A 23 -0.71 12.58 20.31
CA GLN A 23 -0.48 12.15 21.68
C GLN A 23 -0.11 10.65 21.62
N MET A 24 1.20 10.38 21.60
CA MET A 24 1.82 9.06 21.35
C MET A 24 1.39 7.93 22.31
N GLN A 25 0.61 8.24 23.34
CA GLN A 25 0.12 7.27 24.33
C GLN A 25 -0.89 6.25 23.78
N HIS A 26 -1.57 6.54 22.65
CA HIS A 26 -2.57 5.63 22.07
C HIS A 26 -2.01 4.63 21.03
N ALA A 27 -0.71 4.67 20.73
CA ALA A 27 -0.07 3.83 19.72
C ALA A 27 0.68 2.61 20.28
N GLY A 28 0.55 2.31 21.57
CA GLY A 28 1.16 1.11 22.19
C GLY A 28 2.70 1.07 22.15
N LEU A 29 3.37 2.20 21.92
CA LEU A 29 4.83 2.33 21.93
C LEU A 29 5.37 2.37 23.37
N PRO A 30 6.44 1.62 23.70
CA PRO A 30 7.08 1.70 25.01
C PRO A 30 7.75 3.07 25.21
N SER A 31 7.61 3.65 26.41
CA SER A 31 8.08 4.99 26.81
C SER A 31 9.62 5.16 26.88
N GLY A 32 10.40 4.24 26.32
CA GLY A 32 11.84 4.14 26.52
C GLY A 32 12.66 4.81 25.42
N LYS A 33 13.26 5.96 25.76
CA LYS A 33 14.14 6.86 24.95
C LYS A 33 13.40 7.87 24.06
N LEU A 34 12.62 8.73 24.73
CA LEU A 34 12.26 10.04 24.18
C LEU A 34 13.52 10.91 24.01
N LEU A 35 13.66 11.48 22.81
CA LEU A 35 14.47 12.68 22.59
C LEU A 35 14.01 13.78 23.56
N GLY A 36 14.95 14.43 24.24
CA GLY A 36 14.68 15.43 25.26
C GLY A 36 13.82 16.62 24.77
N PRO A 37 13.16 17.36 25.68
CA PRO A 37 12.09 18.32 25.38
C PRO A 37 12.53 19.63 24.69
N ARG A 38 13.59 19.65 23.86
CA ARG A 38 14.16 20.87 23.26
C ARG A 38 14.26 20.90 21.73
N SER A 39 13.61 20.03 20.98
CA SER A 39 13.56 20.17 19.51
C SER A 39 12.33 19.53 18.87
N TYR A 40 11.14 20.06 19.14
CA TYR A 40 9.96 19.77 18.30
C TYR A 40 9.89 20.82 17.21
N GLU A 41 10.55 20.55 16.08
CA GLU A 41 10.37 21.34 14.86
C GLU A 41 9.09 20.87 14.18
N LYS A 42 8.06 21.73 14.09
CA LYS A 42 6.86 21.43 13.28
C LYS A 42 7.28 21.39 11.81
N ARG A 43 7.45 20.18 11.27
CA ARG A 43 7.71 19.97 9.85
C ARG A 43 6.41 19.59 9.14
N HIS A 44 6.09 20.32 8.08
CA HIS A 44 4.97 20.02 7.20
C HIS A 44 5.47 19.13 6.07
N PHE A 45 4.94 17.91 6.01
CA PHE A 45 5.29 16.92 4.98
C PHE A 45 4.15 16.73 3.99
N THR A 46 4.51 16.45 2.74
CA THR A 46 3.53 16.15 1.68
C THR A 46 3.24 14.64 1.67
N THR A 47 2.19 14.21 2.36
CA THR A 47 1.61 12.86 2.21
C THR A 47 0.24 12.98 1.56
N ARG A 48 -0.02 12.14 0.56
CA ARG A 48 -1.31 12.12 -0.15
C ARG A 48 -2.20 11.02 0.41
N VAL A 49 -3.39 11.42 0.81
CA VAL A 49 -4.49 10.53 1.17
C VAL A 49 -5.66 10.91 0.29
N GLN A 50 -6.09 10.02 -0.61
CA GLN A 50 -7.10 10.33 -1.62
C GLN A 50 -8.39 9.53 -1.42
N THR A 51 -9.47 10.05 -2.00
CA THR A 51 -10.81 9.43 -2.02
C THR A 51 -11.13 8.98 -3.43
N LEU A 52 -11.78 7.83 -3.56
CA LEU A 52 -12.48 7.45 -4.79
C LEU A 52 -13.94 7.16 -4.45
N GLU A 53 -14.84 7.80 -5.18
CA GLU A 53 -16.27 7.55 -5.08
C GLU A 53 -16.56 6.18 -5.70
N THR A 54 -17.11 5.26 -4.90
CA THR A 54 -17.69 4.01 -5.40
C THR A 54 -18.98 4.34 -6.13
N ALA A 55 -19.03 4.08 -7.44
CA ALA A 55 -20.27 4.20 -8.20
C ALA A 55 -21.30 3.19 -7.69
N VAL A 56 -22.36 3.68 -7.03
CA VAL A 56 -23.58 2.92 -6.77
C VAL A 56 -24.39 2.97 -8.06
N MET A 57 -24.66 1.81 -8.66
CA MET A 57 -25.49 1.69 -9.86
C MET A 57 -26.96 1.86 -9.45
N ASP A 58 -27.48 3.09 -9.54
CA ASP A 58 -28.92 3.30 -9.66
C ASP A 58 -29.32 3.12 -11.12
N THR A 59 -30.12 2.10 -11.40
CA THR A 59 -30.78 1.91 -12.69
C THR A 59 -31.82 3.01 -12.88
N THR A 60 -31.48 4.06 -13.62
CA THR A 60 -32.37 4.71 -14.60
C THR A 60 -31.66 5.88 -15.30
N THR A 61 -31.84 5.92 -16.63
CA THR A 61 -31.65 7.06 -17.54
C THR A 61 -30.30 7.21 -18.26
N THR A 62 -30.42 7.11 -19.58
CA THR A 62 -29.48 7.36 -20.68
C THR A 62 -28.80 8.73 -20.64
N GLY A 63 -27.47 8.77 -20.79
CA GLY A 63 -26.71 10.00 -21.01
C GLY A 63 -25.22 9.73 -21.25
N LEU A 64 -24.73 10.11 -22.42
CA LEU A 64 -23.35 10.01 -22.88
C LEU A 64 -22.42 10.94 -22.07
N GLY A 65 -21.42 10.41 -21.36
CA GLY A 65 -20.30 11.21 -20.83
C GLY A 65 -19.61 10.66 -19.56
N SER A 66 -18.28 10.53 -19.65
CA SER A 66 -17.29 10.28 -18.59
C SER A 66 -17.10 8.84 -18.09
N CYS A 67 -15.99 8.22 -18.51
CA CYS A 67 -15.54 6.93 -18.02
C CYS A 67 -14.86 7.06 -16.64
N ASN A 68 -15.62 6.84 -15.56
CA ASN A 68 -15.06 6.60 -14.24
C ASN A 68 -14.81 5.08 -14.07
N SER A 69 -13.57 4.65 -14.30
CA SER A 69 -13.06 3.29 -14.01
C SER A 69 -12.85 3.10 -12.51
N GLY A 70 -13.95 3.14 -11.74
CA GLY A 70 -13.92 2.81 -10.31
C GLY A 70 -13.46 1.36 -10.09
N ILE A 71 -12.41 1.16 -9.30
CA ILE A 71 -12.01 -0.18 -8.84
C ILE A 71 -13.15 -0.72 -7.96
N GLN A 72 -13.82 -1.77 -8.42
CA GLN A 72 -14.92 -2.40 -7.69
C GLN A 72 -14.41 -3.02 -6.38
N GLN A 73 -15.27 -3.19 -5.38
CA GLN A 73 -14.91 -3.86 -4.13
C GLN A 73 -14.50 -5.32 -4.41
N LEU A 74 -13.41 -5.78 -3.77
CA LEU A 74 -12.95 -7.17 -3.90
C LEU A 74 -14.05 -8.13 -3.42
N LYS A 75 -14.50 -9.03 -4.30
CA LYS A 75 -15.45 -10.11 -3.96
C LYS A 75 -14.66 -11.41 -3.76
N LEU A 76 -14.28 -11.71 -2.52
CA LEU A 76 -13.80 -13.04 -2.13
C LEU A 76 -15.01 -13.95 -1.87
N GLN A 77 -14.90 -15.24 -2.18
CA GLN A 77 -15.93 -16.21 -1.77
C GLN A 77 -15.98 -16.29 -0.24
N ARG A 78 -17.14 -15.92 0.32
CA ARG A 78 -17.41 -16.03 1.76
C ARG A 78 -17.86 -17.46 2.07
N THR A 79 -17.21 -18.08 3.05
CA THR A 79 -17.58 -19.41 3.55
C THR A 79 -18.58 -19.35 4.72
N SER A 80 -18.89 -18.16 5.25
CA SER A 80 -19.92 -17.96 6.28
C SER A 80 -20.55 -16.56 6.21
N GLU A 81 -21.84 -16.46 6.56
CA GLU A 81 -22.68 -15.27 6.36
C GLU A 81 -22.49 -14.14 7.40
N HIS A 82 -21.74 -14.35 8.49
CA HIS A 82 -21.88 -13.50 9.70
C HIS A 82 -20.60 -12.80 10.21
N GLY A 83 -19.56 -12.62 9.39
CA GLY A 83 -18.33 -11.92 9.81
C GLY A 83 -17.84 -10.88 8.81
N GLN A 84 -17.45 -9.69 9.30
CA GLN A 84 -16.65 -8.75 8.51
C GLN A 84 -15.31 -9.40 8.13
N CYS A 85 -14.91 -9.23 6.87
CA CYS A 85 -13.61 -9.72 6.38
C CYS A 85 -12.46 -8.88 6.97
N ALA A 86 -11.27 -9.48 7.03
CA ALA A 86 -10.05 -8.73 7.35
C ALA A 86 -9.81 -7.61 6.34
N THR A 87 -9.18 -6.53 6.80
CA THR A 87 -8.73 -5.43 5.96
C THR A 87 -7.66 -5.92 5.00
N ILE A 88 -7.80 -5.60 3.71
CA ILE A 88 -6.81 -5.96 2.68
C ILE A 88 -6.23 -4.67 2.11
N LEU A 89 -4.94 -4.47 2.33
CA LEU A 89 -4.15 -3.37 1.81
C LEU A 89 -3.29 -3.89 0.66
N VAL A 90 -3.47 -3.34 -0.54
CA VAL A 90 -2.54 -3.56 -1.65
C VAL A 90 -1.47 -2.49 -1.57
N PHE A 91 -0.20 -2.85 -1.61
CA PHE A 91 0.90 -1.89 -1.48
C PHE A 91 2.03 -2.20 -2.46
N ASP A 92 2.85 -1.18 -2.69
CA ASP A 92 4.05 -1.23 -3.52
C ASP A 92 5.06 -0.20 -2.98
N ILE A 93 6.35 -0.48 -3.17
CA ILE A 93 7.44 0.41 -2.78
C ILE A 93 8.44 0.61 -3.91
N GLU A 94 8.97 1.82 -4.00
CA GLU A 94 10.18 2.09 -4.77
C GLU A 94 11.36 2.23 -3.82
N THR A 95 12.56 1.81 -4.25
CA THR A 95 13.73 1.73 -3.38
C THR A 95 14.99 2.21 -4.06
N THR A 96 16.06 2.47 -3.29
CA THR A 96 17.38 2.84 -3.83
C THR A 96 18.13 1.68 -4.48
N GLY A 97 17.56 0.47 -4.58
CA GLY A 97 18.20 -0.68 -5.21
C GLY A 97 17.34 -1.94 -5.29
N PHE A 98 17.56 -2.77 -6.31
CA PHE A 98 16.67 -3.89 -6.65
C PHE A 98 16.73 -5.12 -5.73
N LEU A 99 17.71 -5.18 -4.83
CA LEU A 99 17.91 -6.29 -3.92
C LEU A 99 18.41 -5.75 -2.60
N ASP A 100 17.95 -6.33 -1.52
CA ASP A 100 18.35 -5.90 -0.19
C ASP A 100 19.47 -6.79 0.39
N LYS A 101 20.48 -7.06 -0.45
CA LYS A 101 21.62 -7.95 -0.12
C LYS A 101 22.63 -7.31 0.84
N SER A 102 22.74 -6.00 0.83
CA SER A 102 23.70 -5.25 1.65
C SER A 102 23.07 -4.58 2.88
N ASN A 103 21.76 -4.74 3.11
CA ASN A 103 20.97 -4.02 4.12
C ASN A 103 21.06 -2.48 4.04
N ASN A 104 21.61 -1.94 2.96
CA ASN A 104 21.84 -0.51 2.81
C ASN A 104 20.79 0.19 1.94
N ASN A 105 19.98 -0.56 1.20
CA ASN A 105 18.96 0.04 0.37
C ASN A 105 17.78 0.54 1.22
N ARG A 106 17.19 1.66 0.78
CA ARG A 106 16.16 2.41 1.50
C ARG A 106 14.93 2.57 0.62
N ILE A 107 13.77 2.73 1.25
CA ILE A 107 12.52 3.05 0.56
C ILE A 107 12.54 4.53 0.13
N VAL A 108 12.13 4.82 -1.11
CA VAL A 108 12.04 6.18 -1.68
C VAL A 108 10.61 6.58 -2.06
N GLU A 109 9.71 5.63 -2.21
CA GLU A 109 8.27 5.84 -2.37
C GLU A 109 7.52 4.70 -1.71
N LEU A 110 6.42 4.99 -1.03
CA LEU A 110 5.50 4.00 -0.49
C LEU A 110 4.08 4.38 -0.91
N ALA A 111 3.38 3.42 -1.48
CA ALA A 111 1.97 3.55 -1.81
C ALA A 111 1.19 2.35 -1.29
N LEU A 112 -0.03 2.59 -0.81
CA LEU A 112 -0.98 1.53 -0.51
C LEU A 112 -2.43 1.97 -0.73
N ARG A 113 -3.30 0.98 -0.90
CA ARG A 113 -4.74 1.13 -1.06
C ARG A 113 -5.48 0.07 -0.27
N ASP A 114 -6.47 0.50 0.50
CA ASP A 114 -7.48 -0.36 1.11
C ASP A 114 -8.53 -0.79 0.07
N LEU A 115 -8.67 -2.11 -0.12
CA LEU A 115 -9.62 -2.69 -1.07
C LEU A 115 -11.09 -2.57 -0.64
N SER A 116 -11.37 -2.21 0.61
CA SER A 116 -12.72 -1.82 1.03
C SER A 116 -13.17 -0.49 0.43
N GLY A 117 -12.22 0.33 -0.04
CA GLY A 117 -12.50 1.61 -0.67
C GLY A 117 -13.00 2.68 0.31
N GLY A 118 -13.80 3.62 -0.19
CA GLY A 118 -14.31 4.73 0.60
C GLY A 118 -13.34 5.90 0.75
N LYS A 119 -13.74 6.88 1.58
CA LYS A 119 -12.96 8.10 1.81
C LYS A 119 -11.59 7.75 2.38
N ASN A 120 -10.55 8.41 1.86
CA ASN A 120 -9.18 8.26 2.35
C ASN A 120 -8.70 6.79 2.33
N SER A 121 -9.01 6.06 1.25
CA SER A 121 -8.65 4.64 1.09
C SER A 121 -7.24 4.43 0.54
N THR A 122 -6.52 5.49 0.21
CA THR A 122 -5.13 5.41 -0.26
C THR A 122 -4.19 6.17 0.66
N PHE A 123 -2.95 5.71 0.71
CA PHE A 123 -1.83 6.39 1.35
C PHE A 123 -0.66 6.36 0.37
N GLU A 124 -0.07 7.52 0.06
CA GLU A 124 1.05 7.65 -0.86
C GLU A 124 2.01 8.73 -0.36
N THR A 125 3.30 8.43 -0.36
CA THR A 125 4.34 9.42 -0.04
C THR A 125 5.65 9.07 -0.72
N LEU A 126 6.36 10.10 -1.19
CA LEU A 126 7.80 10.01 -1.38
C LEU A 126 8.47 9.97 0.00
N ILE A 127 9.65 9.37 0.05
CA ILE A 127 10.45 9.22 1.26
C ILE A 127 11.88 9.65 0.96
N ASN A 128 12.44 10.48 1.83
CA ASN A 128 13.85 10.84 1.81
C ASN A 128 14.65 9.66 2.37
N PRO A 129 15.44 8.96 1.54
CA PRO A 129 16.20 7.78 1.98
C PRO A 129 17.47 8.16 2.75
N GLU A 130 17.77 9.46 2.91
CA GLU A 130 18.98 9.99 3.52
C GLU A 130 20.27 9.59 2.78
N MET A 131 20.15 9.26 1.49
CA MET A 131 21.24 8.88 0.60
C MET A 131 20.94 9.29 -0.84
N ASP A 132 21.92 9.17 -1.73
CA ASP A 132 21.71 9.36 -3.16
C ASP A 132 21.01 8.14 -3.79
N ILE A 133 20.11 8.40 -4.73
CA ILE A 133 19.49 7.37 -5.57
C ILE A 133 20.45 7.07 -6.72
N PRO A 134 20.90 5.80 -6.91
CA PRO A 134 21.74 5.45 -8.03
C PRO A 134 21.04 5.67 -9.38
N THR A 135 21.77 6.19 -10.37
CA THR A 135 21.21 6.57 -11.68
C THR A 135 20.51 5.43 -12.41
N PHE A 136 20.95 4.18 -12.23
CA PHE A 136 20.32 3.01 -12.83
C PHE A 136 18.94 2.70 -12.22
N VAL A 137 18.71 3.05 -10.96
CA VAL A 137 17.43 2.88 -10.26
C VAL A 137 16.50 4.03 -10.60
N GLU A 138 17.01 5.27 -10.58
CA GLU A 138 16.27 6.45 -11.03
C GLU A 138 15.75 6.27 -12.47
N LYS A 139 16.51 5.62 -13.36
CA LYS A 139 16.04 5.30 -14.72
C LYS A 139 14.82 4.39 -14.74
N VAL A 140 14.59 3.57 -13.72
CA VAL A 140 13.42 2.68 -13.61
C VAL A 140 12.23 3.48 -13.12
N HIS A 141 12.26 3.98 -11.88
CA HIS A 141 11.09 4.57 -11.23
C HIS A 141 10.97 6.10 -11.39
N LYS A 142 11.93 6.75 -12.07
CA LYS A 142 11.93 8.20 -12.37
C LYS A 142 11.89 9.13 -11.15
N ILE A 143 12.34 8.64 -10.00
CA ILE A 143 12.47 9.42 -8.75
C ILE A 143 13.94 9.78 -8.60
N SER A 144 14.24 11.08 -8.62
CA SER A 144 15.61 11.56 -8.53
C SER A 144 16.00 11.88 -7.10
N THR A 145 17.31 11.85 -6.83
CA THR A 145 17.88 12.35 -5.56
C THR A 145 17.38 13.76 -5.24
N LYS A 146 17.28 14.64 -6.26
CA LYS A 146 16.77 16.02 -6.09
C LYS A 146 15.32 16.03 -5.61
N MET A 147 14.50 15.09 -6.09
CA MET A 147 13.09 14.98 -5.72
C MET A 147 12.93 14.61 -4.23
N VAL A 148 13.63 13.57 -3.78
CA VAL A 148 13.50 13.05 -2.40
C VAL A 148 14.24 13.88 -1.35
N ARG A 149 15.15 14.76 -1.76
CA ARG A 149 15.87 15.69 -0.86
C ARG A 149 15.16 17.02 -0.63
N ARG A 150 14.01 17.26 -1.27
CA ARG A 150 13.22 18.45 -0.98
C ARG A 150 12.82 18.47 0.51
N HIS A 151 12.77 19.67 1.09
CA HIS A 151 12.49 19.86 2.51
C HIS A 151 11.14 19.28 2.96
N ASP A 152 10.14 19.25 2.07
CA ASP A 152 8.79 18.75 2.36
C ASP A 152 8.64 17.23 2.22
N ILE A 153 9.72 16.51 1.88
CA ILE A 153 9.71 15.05 1.76
C ILE A 153 10.18 14.44 3.09
N PRO A 154 9.33 13.62 3.74
CA PRO A 154 9.63 13.05 5.05
C PRO A 154 10.70 11.96 4.98
N ARG A 155 11.41 11.73 6.08
CA ARG A 155 12.20 10.49 6.25
C ARG A 155 11.26 9.37 6.68
N PHE A 156 11.70 8.11 6.58
CA PHE A 156 10.84 6.99 6.96
C PHE A 156 10.35 7.07 8.41
N GLY A 157 11.20 7.52 9.35
CA GLY A 157 10.82 7.72 10.75
C GLY A 157 9.69 8.74 10.95
N ASP A 158 9.56 9.73 10.06
CA ASP A 158 8.45 10.69 10.07
C ASP A 158 7.16 10.08 9.47
N VAL A 159 7.31 9.18 8.49
CA VAL A 159 6.20 8.48 7.82
C VAL A 159 5.59 7.40 8.70
N LEU A 160 6.41 6.69 9.47
CA LEU A 160 6.01 5.49 10.20
C LEU A 160 4.80 5.70 11.15
N PRO A 161 4.74 6.76 11.98
CA PRO A 161 3.56 7.01 12.82
C PRO A 161 2.29 7.26 11.99
N LEU A 162 2.40 7.92 10.84
CA LEU A 162 1.28 8.20 9.94
C LEU A 162 0.79 6.92 9.25
N LEU A 163 1.72 6.06 8.84
CA LEU A 163 1.42 4.75 8.26
C LEU A 163 0.67 3.88 9.28
N LEU A 164 1.16 3.78 10.51
CA LEU A 164 0.50 3.03 11.58
C LEU A 164 -0.90 3.56 11.89
N ALA A 165 -1.06 4.89 12.00
CA ALA A 165 -2.36 5.52 12.22
C ALA A 165 -3.34 5.27 11.07
N PHE A 166 -2.85 5.33 9.82
CA PHE A 166 -3.66 4.98 8.65
C PHE A 166 -4.14 3.53 8.77
N VAL A 167 -3.23 2.58 8.94
CA VAL A 167 -3.56 1.14 8.99
C VAL A 167 -4.55 0.84 10.12
N GLN A 168 -4.32 1.40 11.31
CA GLN A 168 -5.21 1.24 12.46
C GLN A 168 -6.62 1.79 12.17
N SER A 169 -6.74 2.92 11.47
CA SER A 169 -8.04 3.49 11.10
C SER A 169 -8.83 2.63 10.09
N ARG A 170 -8.14 1.76 9.36
CA ARG A 170 -8.74 0.87 8.34
C ARG A 170 -8.95 -0.56 8.86
N GLN A 171 -8.28 -0.93 9.95
CA GLN A 171 -8.27 -2.29 10.45
C GLN A 171 -9.65 -2.69 10.99
N THR A 172 -10.19 -3.80 10.49
CA THR A 172 -11.36 -4.45 11.07
C THR A 172 -11.03 -4.93 12.49
N PRO A 173 -11.76 -4.50 13.53
CA PRO A 173 -11.47 -4.88 14.91
C PRO A 173 -11.41 -6.40 15.12
N GLY A 174 -10.37 -6.86 15.82
CA GLY A 174 -10.16 -8.28 16.12
C GLY A 174 -9.78 -9.15 14.90
N LYS A 175 -9.44 -8.54 13.76
CA LYS A 175 -8.98 -9.24 12.55
C LYS A 175 -7.56 -8.79 12.18
N PRO A 176 -6.76 -9.68 11.57
CA PRO A 176 -5.45 -9.30 11.02
C PRO A 176 -5.59 -8.31 9.86
N VAL A 177 -4.50 -7.64 9.51
CA VAL A 177 -4.39 -6.82 8.29
C VAL A 177 -3.60 -7.59 7.24
N ILE A 178 -4.19 -7.78 6.06
CA ILE A 178 -3.55 -8.49 4.95
C ILE A 178 -2.91 -7.47 4.00
N TRP A 179 -1.60 -7.54 3.85
CA TRP A 179 -0.79 -6.74 2.95
C TRP A 179 -0.47 -7.53 1.67
N VAL A 180 -0.94 -7.06 0.53
CA VAL A 180 -0.76 -7.71 -0.77
C VAL A 180 0.22 -6.89 -1.61
N ALA A 181 1.31 -7.50 -2.06
CA ALA A 181 2.23 -6.90 -3.02
C ALA A 181 2.61 -7.91 -4.13
N HIS A 182 3.18 -7.41 -5.22
CA HIS A 182 3.66 -8.25 -6.31
C HIS A 182 5.13 -8.55 -6.13
N ARG A 183 5.45 -9.72 -5.55
CA ARG A 183 6.76 -10.11 -4.97
C ARG A 183 6.96 -9.73 -3.50
N ALA A 184 5.85 -9.60 -2.76
CA ALA A 184 5.83 -9.22 -1.35
C ALA A 184 6.93 -9.90 -0.50
N LYS A 185 7.04 -11.24 -0.58
CA LYS A 185 7.95 -12.03 0.28
C LYS A 185 9.42 -11.80 -0.03
N ALA A 186 9.75 -11.54 -1.30
CA ALA A 186 11.12 -11.43 -1.76
C ALA A 186 11.63 -9.98 -1.83
N PHE A 187 10.72 -9.00 -1.77
CA PHE A 187 11.05 -7.60 -1.98
C PHE A 187 10.36 -6.69 -0.95
N ASP A 188 9.08 -6.37 -1.13
CA ASP A 188 8.41 -5.29 -0.40
C ASP A 188 8.40 -5.49 1.12
N ALA A 189 8.02 -6.68 1.59
CA ALA A 189 7.89 -6.96 3.02
C ALA A 189 9.24 -6.95 3.76
N PRO A 190 10.33 -7.56 3.24
CA PRO A 190 11.66 -7.40 3.81
C PRO A 190 12.14 -5.94 3.91
N PHE A 191 11.89 -5.12 2.89
CA PHE A 191 12.26 -3.70 2.92
C PHE A 191 11.48 -2.92 3.98
N LEU A 192 10.16 -3.15 4.05
CA LEU A 192 9.30 -2.53 5.04
C LEU A 192 9.73 -2.92 6.46
N ALA A 193 9.95 -4.21 6.72
CA ALA A 193 10.42 -4.72 8.01
C ALA A 193 11.73 -4.05 8.46
N ARG A 194 12.66 -3.80 7.54
CA ARG A 194 13.94 -3.14 7.87
C ARG A 194 13.78 -1.67 8.19
N GLU A 195 12.87 -0.96 7.53
CA GLU A 195 12.59 0.42 7.91
C GLU A 195 11.94 0.51 9.30
N PHE A 196 11.10 -0.48 9.67
CA PHE A 196 10.63 -0.66 11.05
C PHE A 196 11.80 -0.89 12.03
N ASP A 197 12.70 -1.82 11.72
CA ASP A 197 13.89 -2.11 12.54
C ASP A 197 14.79 -0.88 12.70
N ARG A 198 15.02 -0.11 11.62
CA ARG A 198 15.80 1.15 11.64
C ARG A 198 15.15 2.21 12.54
N CYS A 199 13.83 2.21 12.63
CA CYS A 199 13.09 3.09 13.54
C CYS A 199 13.01 2.54 14.97
N SER A 200 13.57 1.36 15.25
CA SER A 200 13.43 0.66 16.54
C SER A 200 11.97 0.42 16.93
N VAL A 201 11.10 0.17 15.95
CA VAL A 201 9.68 -0.12 16.13
C VAL A 201 9.40 -1.52 15.62
N GLN A 202 8.70 -2.35 16.42
CA GLN A 202 8.28 -3.66 15.97
C GLN A 202 7.13 -3.57 14.97
N MET A 203 7.25 -4.30 13.86
CA MET A 203 6.15 -4.44 12.91
C MET A 203 4.99 -5.20 13.57
N PRO A 204 3.72 -4.75 13.44
CA PRO A 204 2.59 -5.41 14.10
C PRO A 204 2.50 -6.90 13.76
N THR A 205 2.31 -7.73 14.78
CA THR A 205 2.34 -9.20 14.66
C THR A 205 1.14 -9.79 13.95
N ASP A 206 0.06 -9.02 13.84
CA ASP A 206 -1.18 -9.33 13.16
C ASP A 206 -1.19 -8.88 11.69
N TRP A 207 -0.06 -8.37 11.18
CA TRP A 207 0.12 -8.12 9.76
C TRP A 207 0.54 -9.40 9.03
N LEU A 208 -0.16 -9.68 7.92
CA LEU A 208 0.03 -10.87 7.10
C LEU A 208 0.31 -10.46 5.66
N PHE A 209 1.39 -10.97 5.07
CA PHE A 209 1.83 -10.59 3.73
C PHE A 209 1.50 -11.68 2.71
N VAL A 210 0.78 -11.30 1.66
CA VAL A 210 0.43 -12.16 0.53
C VAL A 210 1.21 -11.72 -0.71
N ASP A 211 1.85 -12.68 -1.36
CA ASP A 211 2.54 -12.46 -2.63
C ASP A 211 1.64 -12.86 -3.80
N SER A 212 1.20 -11.87 -4.58
CA SER A 212 0.33 -12.11 -5.74
C SER A 212 0.99 -12.98 -6.82
N VAL A 213 2.32 -13.07 -6.88
CA VAL A 213 3.02 -13.97 -7.80
C VAL A 213 2.77 -15.44 -7.44
N CYS A 214 2.71 -15.76 -6.14
CA CYS A 214 2.39 -17.11 -5.68
C CYS A 214 0.98 -17.53 -6.10
N LEU A 215 0.02 -16.60 -6.01
CA LEU A 215 -1.35 -16.83 -6.46
C LEU A 215 -1.41 -16.95 -7.99
N ALA A 216 -0.79 -16.02 -8.72
CA ALA A 216 -0.77 -16.02 -10.18
C ALA A 216 -0.18 -17.32 -10.78
N ARG A 217 0.78 -17.96 -10.11
CA ARG A 217 1.34 -19.25 -10.54
C ARG A 217 0.36 -20.43 -10.44
N LYS A 218 -0.71 -20.30 -9.66
CA LYS A 218 -1.77 -21.32 -9.53
C LYS A 218 -2.80 -21.24 -10.66
N LEU A 219 -2.78 -20.17 -11.46
CA LEU A 219 -3.73 -19.98 -12.55
C LEU A 219 -3.48 -21.00 -13.68
N PRO A 220 -4.51 -21.71 -14.15
CA PRO A 220 -4.35 -22.76 -15.16
C PRO A 220 -3.99 -22.23 -16.55
N ASN A 221 -4.39 -21.00 -16.89
CA ASN A 221 -4.35 -20.46 -18.26
C ASN A 221 -3.34 -19.30 -18.46
N MET A 222 -2.26 -19.27 -17.66
CA MET A 222 -1.29 -18.18 -17.75
C MET A 222 -0.37 -18.29 -18.98
N PRO A 223 -0.14 -17.17 -19.72
CA PRO A 223 0.81 -17.12 -20.81
C PRO A 223 2.19 -17.64 -20.38
N LYS A 224 2.83 -18.40 -21.27
CA LYS A 224 4.16 -18.96 -21.01
C LYS A 224 5.24 -18.12 -21.70
N SER A 225 6.46 -18.20 -21.19
CA SER A 225 7.66 -17.67 -21.82
C SER A 225 7.86 -18.26 -23.22
N SER A 226 8.70 -17.62 -24.04
CA SER A 226 9.00 -18.07 -25.41
C SER A 226 9.52 -19.51 -25.49
N ASP A 227 10.19 -20.00 -24.44
CA ASP A 227 10.65 -21.39 -24.31
C ASP A 227 9.58 -22.35 -23.76
N GLY A 228 8.38 -21.85 -23.45
CA GLY A 228 7.27 -22.63 -22.89
C GLY A 228 7.45 -23.10 -21.44
N LYS A 229 8.56 -22.74 -20.78
CA LYS A 229 8.94 -23.35 -19.48
C LYS A 229 8.41 -22.61 -18.26
N LYS A 230 8.09 -21.31 -18.37
CA LYS A 230 7.71 -20.49 -17.22
C LYS A 230 6.46 -19.67 -17.52
N HIS A 231 5.52 -19.62 -16.57
CA HIS A 231 4.42 -18.67 -16.67
C HIS A 231 4.95 -17.23 -16.55
N LEU A 232 4.46 -16.34 -17.41
CA LEU A 232 4.74 -14.92 -17.40
C LEU A 232 3.89 -14.25 -16.33
N VAL A 233 4.37 -14.32 -15.09
CA VAL A 233 3.67 -13.83 -13.89
C VAL A 233 4.21 -12.51 -13.37
N ASN A 234 4.87 -11.70 -14.20
CA ASN A 234 5.18 -10.32 -13.82
C ASN A 234 3.91 -9.45 -13.96
N LEU A 235 3.84 -8.33 -13.24
CA LEU A 235 2.64 -7.50 -13.15
C LEU A 235 2.18 -7.02 -14.54
N GLU A 236 3.11 -6.62 -15.41
CA GLU A 236 2.81 -6.16 -16.77
C GLU A 236 2.22 -7.29 -17.65
N ALA A 237 2.74 -8.51 -17.53
CA ALA A 237 2.23 -9.66 -18.24
C ALA A 237 0.82 -10.05 -17.76
N LEU A 238 0.58 -10.02 -16.45
CA LEU A 238 -0.74 -10.24 -15.86
C LEU A 238 -1.73 -9.16 -16.27
N ARG A 239 -1.31 -7.88 -16.24
CA ARG A 239 -2.10 -6.75 -16.70
C ARG A 239 -2.54 -6.94 -18.16
N LYS A 240 -1.60 -7.28 -19.05
CA LYS A 240 -1.89 -7.56 -20.47
C LYS A 240 -2.82 -8.76 -20.63
N HIS A 241 -2.58 -9.84 -19.90
CA HIS A 241 -3.40 -11.05 -19.95
C HIS A 241 -4.87 -10.74 -19.62
N TYR A 242 -5.11 -9.90 -18.62
CA TYR A 242 -6.45 -9.49 -18.21
C TYR A 242 -7.04 -8.31 -18.98
N GLY A 243 -6.32 -7.77 -19.98
CA GLY A 243 -6.78 -6.61 -20.75
C GLY A 243 -6.94 -5.34 -19.92
N ILE A 244 -6.24 -5.23 -18.79
CA ILE A 244 -6.31 -4.07 -17.88
C ILE A 244 -5.56 -2.90 -18.52
N ARG A 245 -6.18 -1.73 -18.63
CA ARG A 245 -5.52 -0.53 -19.15
C ARG A 245 -4.56 0.01 -18.09
N MET A 246 -3.36 0.40 -18.52
CA MET A 246 -2.44 1.15 -17.67
C MET A 246 -2.72 2.63 -17.86
N GLU A 247 -2.90 3.34 -16.75
CA GLU A 247 -2.94 4.79 -16.73
C GLU A 247 -1.53 5.27 -16.30
N GLY A 248 -0.97 6.33 -16.89
CA GLY A 248 0.35 6.82 -16.47
C GLY A 248 1.56 5.91 -16.75
N SER A 249 2.64 6.09 -15.98
CA SER A 249 3.93 5.40 -16.14
C SER A 249 4.05 4.24 -15.15
N ALA A 250 4.50 3.07 -15.63
CA ALA A 250 4.96 1.99 -14.77
C ALA A 250 6.13 2.46 -13.88
N HIS A 251 6.35 1.74 -12.77
CA HIS A 251 7.39 2.04 -11.78
C HIS A 251 7.14 3.35 -11.04
N ARG A 252 5.88 3.55 -10.67
CA ARG A 252 5.43 4.55 -9.71
C ARG A 252 4.51 3.82 -8.76
N ALA A 253 4.79 3.88 -7.47
CA ALA A 253 4.22 2.94 -6.52
C ALA A 253 2.69 2.92 -6.55
N MET A 254 2.02 4.09 -6.59
CA MET A 254 0.54 4.12 -6.63
C MET A 254 -0.04 3.60 -7.96
N GLN A 255 0.69 3.73 -9.06
CA GLN A 255 0.26 3.19 -10.34
C GLN A 255 0.34 1.66 -10.35
N ASP A 256 1.41 1.11 -9.77
CA ASP A 256 1.58 -0.32 -9.62
C ASP A 256 0.59 -0.90 -8.60
N VAL A 257 0.30 -0.20 -7.50
CA VAL A 257 -0.81 -0.53 -6.56
C VAL A 257 -2.15 -0.57 -7.29
N THR A 258 -2.46 0.45 -8.09
CA THR A 258 -3.73 0.53 -8.83
C THR A 258 -3.87 -0.64 -9.81
N THR A 259 -2.81 -0.95 -10.54
CA THR A 259 -2.75 -2.06 -11.48
C THR A 259 -2.89 -3.40 -10.74
N LEU A 260 -2.17 -3.56 -9.62
CA LEU A 260 -2.22 -4.76 -8.80
C LEU A 260 -3.58 -4.96 -8.15
N CYS A 261 -4.30 -3.92 -7.75
CA CYS A 261 -5.66 -4.06 -7.24
C CYS A 261 -6.58 -4.75 -8.25
N GLN A 262 -6.51 -4.33 -9.52
CA GLN A 262 -7.33 -4.91 -10.59
C GLN A 262 -6.86 -6.32 -10.98
N VAL A 263 -5.55 -6.54 -11.09
CA VAL A 263 -4.98 -7.87 -11.36
C VAL A 263 -5.32 -8.85 -10.24
N PHE A 264 -5.19 -8.43 -8.98
CA PHE A 264 -5.48 -9.25 -7.81
C PHE A 264 -6.96 -9.66 -7.79
N GLN A 265 -7.88 -8.73 -8.09
CA GLN A 265 -9.30 -9.06 -8.24
C GLN A 265 -9.54 -10.18 -9.26
N LYS A 266 -8.91 -10.09 -10.44
CA LYS A 266 -9.02 -11.11 -11.48
C LYS A 266 -8.43 -12.45 -11.05
N ILE A 267 -7.24 -12.45 -10.45
CA ILE A 267 -6.60 -13.66 -9.90
C ILE A 267 -7.51 -14.33 -8.86
N THR A 268 -8.05 -13.56 -7.92
CA THR A 268 -8.92 -14.11 -6.86
C THR A 268 -10.22 -14.69 -7.43
N PHE A 269 -10.76 -14.08 -8.48
CA PHE A 269 -11.96 -14.58 -9.16
C PHE A 269 -11.67 -15.88 -9.91
N ASP A 270 -10.62 -15.93 -10.74
CA ASP A 270 -10.28 -17.10 -11.55
C ASP A 270 -9.87 -18.31 -10.72
N LEU A 271 -9.20 -18.08 -9.58
CA LEU A 271 -8.84 -19.14 -8.64
C LEU A 271 -10.01 -19.57 -7.75
N ASN A 272 -11.15 -18.89 -7.84
CA ASN A 272 -12.26 -19.07 -6.92
C ASN A 272 -11.80 -18.97 -5.44
N LEU A 273 -10.92 -17.99 -5.16
CA LEU A 273 -10.16 -17.94 -3.92
C LEU A 273 -11.06 -17.62 -2.72
N SER A 274 -11.08 -18.52 -1.74
CA SER A 274 -11.72 -18.28 -0.45
C SER A 274 -10.83 -17.43 0.45
N TYR A 275 -11.43 -16.81 1.48
CA TYR A 275 -10.66 -16.11 2.50
C TYR A 275 -9.63 -17.02 3.19
N GLU A 276 -10.01 -18.26 3.50
CA GLU A 276 -9.09 -19.24 4.08
C GLU A 276 -7.94 -19.58 3.13
N GLY A 277 -8.22 -19.75 1.84
CA GLY A 277 -7.19 -19.95 0.82
C GLY A 277 -6.19 -18.79 0.76
N LEU A 278 -6.67 -17.55 0.85
CA LEU A 278 -5.82 -16.36 0.92
C LEU A 278 -4.93 -16.36 2.17
N MET A 279 -5.49 -16.73 3.32
CA MET A 279 -4.77 -16.80 4.59
C MET A 279 -3.69 -17.88 4.60
N ASN A 280 -3.93 -19.01 3.93
CA ASN A 280 -2.95 -20.09 3.79
C ASN A 280 -1.72 -19.69 2.96
N ASP A 281 -1.87 -18.74 2.03
CA ASP A 281 -0.75 -18.21 1.24
C ASP A 281 0.01 -17.06 1.94
N ALA A 282 -0.54 -16.54 3.03
CA ALA A 282 0.00 -15.39 3.73
C ALA A 282 1.20 -15.75 4.63
N THR A 283 2.11 -14.80 4.80
CA THR A 283 3.30 -14.93 5.65
C THR A 283 3.24 -13.88 6.77
N LYS A 284 3.43 -14.31 8.02
CA LYS A 284 3.40 -13.40 9.18
C LYS A 284 4.54 -12.39 9.12
N SER A 285 4.30 -11.19 9.64
CA SER A 285 5.31 -10.13 9.77
C SER A 285 6.59 -10.60 10.48
N SER A 286 6.47 -11.47 11.47
CA SER A 286 7.58 -12.06 12.23
C SER A 286 8.59 -12.84 11.37
N ALA A 287 8.22 -13.26 10.15
CA ALA A 287 9.15 -13.93 9.24
C ALA A 287 10.16 -12.97 8.58
N PHE A 288 9.91 -11.66 8.65
CA PHE A 288 10.74 -10.63 8.00
C PHE A 288 11.54 -9.80 8.99
N SER A 289 11.10 -9.73 10.25
CA SER A 289 11.86 -9.10 11.32
C SER A 289 13.07 -9.95 11.69
N LYS A 290 14.22 -9.31 11.97
CA LYS A 290 15.30 -10.04 12.63
C LYS A 290 14.84 -10.42 14.03
N VAL A 291 14.93 -11.70 14.38
CA VAL A 291 14.91 -12.11 15.78
C VAL A 291 16.10 -11.42 16.42
N SER A 292 15.80 -10.46 17.30
CA SER A 292 16.75 -9.70 18.11
C SER A 292 17.72 -10.60 18.86
#